data_AF-C5R968-F1
#
_entry.id   AF-C5R968-F1
#
_cell.length_a   1.000
_cell.length_b   1.000
_cell.length_c   1.000
_cell.angle_alpha   90.00
_cell.angle_beta   90.00
_cell.angle_gamma   90.00
#
_symmetry.space_group_name_H-M   'P 1'
#
loop_
_entity.id
_entity.type
_entity.pdbx_description
1 polymer ?
#
loop_
_entity_poly.entity_id
_entity_poly.type
_entity_poly.pdbx_seq_one_letter_code
_entity_poly.pdbx_strand_id
1 'polypeptide(L)'
;MADFQLRGMPVWVYAKDVDTKSALTRARLIDGYVGETFSIDPESIPGYRFVSSEGTLTGTFDEQKMYTTTFYYQREDVAETEKLTHKYLHIFANIQPVVGVEDATETGQKLWAGSVVKVAQRMATRTGDFWYQLADSRWLKYDMQTMKLTDNDGQHQQPVAEWKRPTVWQPTPYSAHGKVDYIPGADVAVYSQPYGHEIGRIQHGVAVDITEQVVDPSGVTWYHVAQQGWLSNIYLSLN
;
A
#
# COMPACT_ATOMS: atom_id res chain seq x y z
N MET A 1 -57.34 14.48 -10.04
CA MET A 1 -56.18 14.10 -10.88
C MET A 1 -55.06 13.76 -9.93
N ALA A 2 -54.47 12.57 -10.01
CA ALA A 2 -53.32 12.22 -9.18
C ALA A 2 -52.10 12.95 -9.76
N ASP A 3 -51.45 13.76 -8.94
CA ASP A 3 -50.24 14.46 -9.32
C ASP A 3 -49.09 13.43 -9.36
N PHE A 4 -48.56 13.17 -10.56
CA PHE A 4 -47.53 12.14 -10.75
C PHE A 4 -46.17 12.83 -10.71
N GLN A 5 -45.53 12.86 -9.54
CA GLN A 5 -44.18 13.39 -9.41
C GLN A 5 -43.15 12.38 -9.93
N LEU A 6 -42.39 12.79 -10.94
CA LEU A 6 -41.32 11.97 -11.51
C LEU A 6 -40.12 11.94 -10.56
N ARG A 7 -39.56 10.75 -10.33
CA ARG A 7 -38.33 10.58 -9.56
C ARG A 7 -37.15 11.09 -10.37
N GLY A 8 -36.29 11.90 -9.75
CA GLY A 8 -35.01 12.28 -10.33
C GLY A 8 -33.98 11.18 -10.19
N MET A 9 -32.87 11.30 -10.93
CA MET A 9 -31.70 10.44 -10.77
C MET A 9 -31.10 10.63 -9.37
N PRO A 10 -30.81 9.55 -8.62
CA PRO A 10 -30.29 9.67 -7.26
C PRO A 10 -28.88 10.25 -7.25
N VAL A 11 -28.54 10.95 -6.17
CA VAL A 11 -27.18 11.42 -5.92
C VAL A 11 -26.38 10.34 -5.19
N TRP A 12 -25.24 9.96 -5.76
CA TRP A 12 -24.32 9.02 -5.12
C TRP A 12 -23.39 9.74 -4.15
N VAL A 13 -23.32 9.25 -2.91
CA VAL A 13 -22.47 9.82 -1.86
C VAL A 13 -21.50 8.76 -1.36
N TYR A 14 -20.20 9.06 -1.46
CA TYR A 14 -19.13 8.19 -0.99
C TYR A 14 -18.38 8.85 0.18
N ALA A 15 -17.97 8.03 1.15
CA ALA A 15 -16.98 8.41 2.15
C ALA A 15 -15.72 7.58 1.94
N LYS A 16 -14.57 8.25 1.75
CA LYS A 16 -13.30 7.60 1.45
C LYS A 16 -12.19 8.10 2.37
N ASP A 17 -11.24 7.21 2.64
CA ASP A 17 -9.98 7.59 3.26
C ASP A 17 -9.14 8.45 2.29
N VAL A 18 -8.56 9.54 2.80
CA VAL A 18 -7.84 10.50 1.95
C VAL A 18 -6.54 9.93 1.38
N ASP A 19 -5.87 9.01 2.08
CA ASP A 19 -4.58 8.45 1.68
C ASP A 19 -4.75 7.26 0.73
N THR A 20 -5.54 6.28 1.17
CA THR A 20 -5.73 4.99 0.48
C THR A 20 -6.81 5.03 -0.59
N LYS A 21 -7.71 6.02 -0.54
CA LYS A 21 -8.92 6.12 -1.38
C LYS A 21 -9.92 4.98 -1.21
N SER A 22 -9.72 4.12 -0.22
CA SER A 22 -10.64 3.05 0.16
C SER A 22 -11.94 3.61 0.72
N ALA A 23 -13.05 2.91 0.49
CA ALA A 23 -14.35 3.29 1.05
C ALA A 23 -14.37 3.04 2.58
N LEU A 24 -14.81 4.04 3.34
CA LEU A 24 -14.96 3.95 4.80
C LEU A 24 -16.35 3.45 5.21
N THR A 25 -17.36 3.80 4.42
CA THR A 25 -18.74 3.37 4.61
C THR A 25 -19.31 2.87 3.29
N ARG A 26 -20.46 2.21 3.34
CA ARG A 26 -21.24 1.94 2.13
C ARG A 26 -21.63 3.25 1.46
N ALA A 27 -21.71 3.23 0.13
CA ALA A 27 -22.23 4.35 -0.64
C ALA A 27 -23.68 4.62 -0.24
N ARG A 28 -24.02 5.90 -0.10
CA ARG A 28 -25.38 6.36 0.18
C ARG A 28 -26.00 6.90 -1.10
N LEU A 29 -27.31 6.70 -1.24
CA LEU A 29 -28.12 7.28 -2.30
C LEU A 29 -29.02 8.34 -1.67
N ILE A 30 -29.03 9.53 -2.26
CA ILE A 30 -30.01 10.57 -1.92
C ILE A 30 -31.03 10.60 -3.06
N ASP A 31 -32.27 10.26 -2.73
CA ASP A 31 -33.38 10.26 -3.67
C ASP A 31 -34.19 11.55 -3.54
N GLY A 32 -34.81 11.97 -4.64
CA GLY A 32 -35.74 13.10 -4.68
C GLY A 32 -36.58 13.09 -5.95
N TYR A 33 -37.50 14.04 -6.04
CA TYR A 33 -38.30 14.27 -7.24
C TYR A 33 -37.64 15.32 -8.14
N VAL A 34 -37.88 15.23 -9.44
CA VAL A 34 -37.37 16.19 -10.43
C VAL A 34 -37.76 17.61 -10.02
N GLY A 35 -36.79 18.52 -10.02
CA GLY A 35 -37.00 19.91 -9.61
C GLY A 35 -36.81 20.18 -8.11
N GLU A 36 -36.75 19.16 -7.25
CA GLU A 36 -36.40 19.33 -5.84
C GLU A 36 -34.91 19.65 -5.69
N THR A 37 -34.58 20.52 -4.73
CA THR A 37 -33.18 20.83 -4.40
C THR A 37 -32.62 19.84 -3.39
N PHE A 38 -31.33 19.53 -3.52
CA PHE A 38 -30.58 18.77 -2.52
C PHE A 38 -29.40 19.59 -1.99
N SER A 39 -29.05 19.32 -0.73
CA SER A 39 -27.82 19.77 -0.08
C SER A 39 -27.27 18.60 0.73
N ILE A 40 -25.98 18.32 0.58
CA ILE A 40 -25.34 17.15 1.16
C ILE A 40 -24.16 17.61 2.00
N ASP A 41 -24.22 17.30 3.29
CA ASP A 41 -23.16 17.55 4.26
C ASP A 41 -22.36 16.27 4.55
N PRO A 42 -21.07 16.39 4.93
CA PRO A 42 -20.29 15.25 5.39
C PRO A 42 -20.89 14.66 6.66
N GLU A 43 -20.91 13.33 6.74
CA GLU A 43 -21.39 12.61 7.92
C GLU A 43 -20.25 12.38 8.90
N SER A 44 -20.55 12.33 10.20
CA SER A 44 -19.55 11.98 11.20
C SER A 44 -19.26 10.48 11.14
N ILE A 45 -17.98 10.13 11.03
CA ILE A 45 -17.49 8.74 11.02
C ILE A 45 -16.63 8.55 12.28
N PRO A 46 -16.96 7.62 13.18
CA PRO A 46 -16.16 7.38 14.39
C PRO A 46 -14.68 7.14 14.09
N GLY A 47 -13.79 7.87 14.77
CA GLY A 47 -12.33 7.78 14.58
C GLY A 47 -11.78 8.52 13.36
N TYR A 48 -12.63 9.25 12.61
CA TYR A 48 -12.23 10.00 11.42
C TYR A 48 -12.72 11.45 11.47
N ARG A 49 -11.88 12.35 10.95
CA ARG A 49 -12.22 13.76 10.70
C ARG A 49 -12.41 14.02 9.21
N PHE A 50 -13.36 14.88 8.89
CA PHE A 50 -13.54 15.40 7.54
C PHE A 50 -12.33 16.24 7.10
N VAL A 51 -11.89 16.07 5.85
CA VAL A 51 -10.77 16.81 5.26
C VAL A 51 -11.22 17.66 4.09
N SER A 52 -11.85 17.03 3.09
CA SER A 52 -12.26 17.71 1.86
C SER A 52 -13.36 16.94 1.14
N SER A 53 -14.04 17.60 0.22
CA SER A 53 -15.09 17.01 -0.61
C SER A 53 -14.83 17.26 -2.09
N GLU A 54 -15.32 16.37 -2.94
CA GLU A 54 -15.25 16.46 -4.39
C GLU A 54 -16.62 16.12 -4.99
N GLY A 55 -17.00 16.82 -6.07
CA GLY A 55 -18.28 16.60 -6.76
C GLY A 55 -19.34 17.63 -6.39
N THR A 56 -20.62 17.27 -6.56
CA THR A 56 -21.74 18.20 -6.40
C THR A 56 -22.40 18.04 -5.03
N LEU A 57 -22.25 19.04 -4.17
CA LEU A 57 -22.85 19.07 -2.82
C LEU A 57 -24.27 19.64 -2.81
N THR A 58 -24.56 20.57 -3.71
CA THR A 58 -25.87 21.21 -3.84
C THR A 58 -26.33 21.22 -5.28
N GLY A 59 -27.61 20.99 -5.51
CA GLY A 59 -28.15 21.01 -6.85
C GLY A 59 -29.65 20.75 -6.86
N THR A 60 -30.15 20.40 -8.03
CA THR A 60 -31.54 20.05 -8.25
C THR A 60 -31.60 18.67 -8.88
N PHE A 61 -32.51 17.83 -8.42
CA PHE A 61 -32.77 16.52 -9.00
C PHE A 61 -33.25 16.66 -10.44
N ASP A 62 -32.63 15.91 -11.33
CA ASP A 62 -32.84 15.94 -12.77
C ASP A 62 -33.23 14.55 -13.27
N GLU A 63 -33.97 14.49 -14.37
CA GLU A 63 -34.44 13.24 -14.96
C GLU A 63 -33.32 12.38 -15.56
N GLN A 64 -32.24 13.00 -16.01
CA GLN A 64 -31.19 12.35 -16.81
C GLN A 64 -29.81 12.52 -16.19
N LYS A 65 -29.57 13.61 -15.47
CA LYS A 65 -28.27 13.94 -14.90
C LYS A 65 -28.07 13.29 -13.54
N MET A 66 -27.08 12.41 -13.47
CA MET A 66 -26.58 11.85 -12.22
C MET A 66 -25.57 12.80 -11.57
N TYR A 67 -25.64 12.89 -10.25
CA TYR A 67 -24.66 13.60 -9.43
C TYR A 67 -23.91 12.63 -8.54
N THR A 68 -22.64 12.95 -8.29
CA THR A 68 -21.79 12.21 -7.37
C THR A 68 -21.10 13.20 -6.45
N THR A 69 -21.04 12.87 -5.17
CA THR A 69 -20.20 13.56 -4.19
C THR A 69 -19.35 12.53 -3.44
N THR A 70 -18.11 12.89 -3.17
CA THR A 70 -17.17 12.10 -2.38
C THR A 70 -16.62 12.97 -1.27
N PHE A 71 -16.80 12.53 -0.03
CA PHE A 71 -16.17 13.13 1.15
C PHE A 71 -14.90 12.33 1.50
N TYR A 72 -13.79 13.02 1.63
CA TYR A 72 -12.51 12.47 2.05
C TYR A 72 -12.28 12.73 3.55
N TYR A 73 -11.90 11.68 4.25
CA TYR A 73 -11.64 11.70 5.69
C TYR A 73 -10.22 11.24 6.00
N GLN A 74 -9.69 11.73 7.12
CA GLN A 74 -8.44 11.26 7.71
C GLN A 74 -8.74 10.72 9.09
N ARG A 75 -8.07 9.63 9.49
CA ARG A 75 -8.09 9.17 10.88
C ARG A 75 -7.75 10.30 11.85
N GLU A 76 -8.43 10.35 12.99
CA GLU A 76 -8.25 11.41 13.98
C GLU A 76 -6.87 11.44 14.62
N ASP A 77 -6.27 10.28 14.83
CA ASP A 77 -4.94 10.12 15.43
C ASP A 77 -3.80 10.54 14.50
N VAL A 78 -4.04 10.62 13.19
CA VAL A 78 -3.03 11.04 12.20
C VAL A 78 -2.91 12.56 12.19
N ALA A 79 -1.70 13.08 12.39
CA ALA A 79 -1.40 14.50 12.22
C ALA A 79 -1.09 14.82 10.74
N GLU A 80 -0.21 14.05 10.13
CA GLU A 80 0.31 14.29 8.79
C GLU A 80 0.73 12.97 8.11
N THR A 81 0.56 12.90 6.80
CA THR A 81 1.08 11.84 5.93
C THR A 81 1.86 12.45 4.78
N GLU A 82 2.94 11.77 4.35
CA GLU A 82 3.68 12.15 3.16
C GLU A 82 4.07 10.91 2.37
N LYS A 83 3.67 10.87 1.10
CA LYS A 83 4.13 9.86 0.15
C LYS A 83 5.60 10.11 -0.19
N LEU A 84 6.42 9.09 0.04
CA LEU A 84 7.84 9.15 -0.19
C LEU A 84 8.18 8.44 -1.50
N THR A 85 9.04 9.07 -2.30
CA THR A 85 9.63 8.45 -3.49
C THR A 85 11.13 8.35 -3.29
N HIS A 86 11.73 7.25 -3.74
CA HIS A 86 13.18 7.01 -3.65
C HIS A 86 13.73 7.10 -2.22
N LYS A 87 12.94 6.73 -1.21
CA LYS A 87 13.41 6.66 0.19
C LYS A 87 13.54 5.21 0.65
N TYR A 88 14.55 4.97 1.45
CA TYR A 88 14.88 3.65 1.99
C TYR A 88 15.15 3.76 3.49
N LEU A 89 14.76 2.74 4.26
CA LEU A 89 15.19 2.57 5.64
C LEU A 89 16.34 1.58 5.68
N HIS A 90 17.44 2.01 6.29
CA HIS A 90 18.51 1.15 6.75
C HIS A 90 18.18 0.68 8.15
N ILE A 91 18.18 -0.62 8.36
CA ILE A 91 17.84 -1.26 9.62
C ILE A 91 19.13 -1.68 10.33
N PHE A 92 19.33 -1.26 11.57
CA PHE A 92 20.54 -1.52 12.37
C PHE A 92 20.34 -2.55 13.48
N ALA A 93 19.09 -2.86 13.81
CA ALA A 93 18.72 -3.84 14.82
C ALA A 93 17.54 -4.67 14.30
N ASN A 94 17.29 -5.84 14.87
CA ASN A 94 16.12 -6.63 14.48
C ASN A 94 14.83 -5.90 14.89
N ILE A 95 13.91 -5.68 13.95
CA ILE A 95 12.65 -4.97 14.19
C ILE A 95 11.47 -5.83 13.73
N GLN A 96 10.37 -5.75 14.46
CA GLN A 96 9.11 -6.40 14.14
C GLN A 96 8.17 -5.37 13.48
N PRO A 97 7.88 -5.48 12.17
CA PRO A 97 6.87 -4.65 11.53
C PRO A 97 5.46 -5.04 11.97
N VAL A 98 4.53 -4.09 11.85
CA VAL A 98 3.10 -4.25 12.16
C VAL A 98 2.24 -4.06 10.91
N VAL A 99 1.04 -4.66 10.86
CA VAL A 99 0.13 -4.51 9.71
C VAL A 99 -0.62 -3.18 9.70
N GLY A 100 -0.81 -2.57 10.87
CA GLY A 100 -1.55 -1.34 11.05
C GLY A 100 -1.04 -0.59 12.28
N VAL A 101 -1.19 0.73 12.25
CA VAL A 101 -0.67 1.61 13.31
C VAL A 101 -1.62 1.68 14.51
N GLU A 102 -2.92 1.40 14.32
CA GLU A 102 -3.93 1.41 15.39
C GLU A 102 -3.69 0.34 16.47
N ASP A 103 -3.52 -0.92 16.06
CA ASP A 103 -3.49 -2.05 16.97
C ASP A 103 -2.07 -2.59 17.18
N ALA A 104 -1.10 -2.04 16.43
CA ALA A 104 0.29 -2.50 16.39
C ALA A 104 0.41 -4.03 16.20
N THR A 105 -0.56 -4.63 15.52
CA THR A 105 -0.61 -6.07 15.29
C THR A 105 0.65 -6.51 14.56
N GLU A 106 1.48 -7.27 15.27
CA GLU A 106 2.76 -7.73 14.77
C GLU A 106 2.56 -8.65 13.55
N THR A 107 3.44 -8.49 12.57
CA THR A 107 3.49 -9.37 11.40
C THR A 107 4.38 -10.59 11.69
N GLY A 108 4.28 -11.67 10.90
CA GLY A 108 5.15 -12.84 11.11
C GLY A 108 6.63 -12.60 10.76
N GLN A 109 6.92 -11.74 9.78
CA GLN A 109 8.28 -11.56 9.27
C GLN A 109 8.97 -10.34 9.91
N LYS A 110 10.07 -10.61 10.63
CA LYS A 110 10.97 -9.60 11.19
C LYS A 110 11.90 -9.04 10.12
N LEU A 111 12.33 -7.80 10.30
CA LEU A 111 13.46 -7.23 9.58
C LEU A 111 14.72 -7.40 10.42
N TRP A 112 15.78 -7.89 9.81
CA TRP A 112 17.05 -8.11 10.50
C TRP A 112 17.95 -6.88 10.41
N ALA A 113 18.90 -6.76 11.35
CA ALA A 113 19.98 -5.79 11.24
C ALA A 113 20.74 -5.95 9.90
N GLY A 114 21.06 -4.84 9.25
CA GLY A 114 21.65 -4.78 7.90
C GLY A 114 20.62 -4.74 6.76
N SER A 115 19.33 -4.94 7.03
CA SER A 115 18.30 -4.87 5.99
C SER A 115 18.13 -3.45 5.45
N VAL A 116 17.82 -3.36 4.16
CA VAL A 116 17.43 -2.10 3.51
C VAL A 116 16.07 -2.27 2.87
N VAL A 117 15.10 -1.46 3.26
CA VAL A 117 13.71 -1.59 2.81
C VAL A 117 13.20 -0.29 2.20
N LYS A 118 12.46 -0.40 1.09
CA LYS A 118 11.87 0.77 0.42
C LYS A 118 10.69 1.29 1.24
N VAL A 119 10.61 2.61 1.37
CA VAL A 119 9.54 3.31 2.07
C VAL A 119 8.59 3.94 1.07
N ALA A 120 7.30 3.67 1.21
CA ALA A 120 6.24 4.25 0.39
C ALA A 120 5.68 5.54 1.01
N GLN A 121 5.62 5.61 2.34
CA GLN A 121 5.00 6.73 3.05
C GLN A 121 5.62 6.92 4.44
N ARG A 122 5.61 8.15 4.93
CA ARG A 122 5.75 8.46 6.36
C ARG A 122 4.46 9.01 6.91
N MET A 123 4.21 8.76 8.19
CA MET A 123 3.04 9.23 8.92
C MET A 123 3.46 9.74 10.29
N ALA A 124 2.98 10.91 10.66
CA ALA A 124 3.08 11.44 12.02
C ALA A 124 1.71 11.33 12.70
N THR A 125 1.69 10.84 13.92
CA THR A 125 0.51 10.85 14.78
C THR A 125 0.43 12.15 15.57
N ARG A 126 -0.76 12.50 16.04
CA ARG A 126 -0.98 13.67 16.91
C ARG A 126 -0.34 13.52 18.28
N THR A 127 -0.01 12.29 18.70
CA THR A 127 0.71 12.00 19.93
C THR A 127 2.23 12.12 19.77
N GLY A 128 2.73 12.40 18.55
CA GLY A 128 4.16 12.62 18.28
C GLY A 128 4.92 11.36 17.86
N ASP A 129 4.24 10.23 17.69
CA ASP A 129 4.85 9.04 17.09
C ASP A 129 4.98 9.19 15.57
N PHE A 130 6.13 8.76 15.04
CA PHE A 130 6.40 8.73 13.61
C PHE A 130 6.46 7.29 13.12
N TRP A 131 5.91 7.05 11.94
CA TRP A 131 5.80 5.74 11.33
C TRP A 131 6.22 5.78 9.87
N TYR A 132 6.79 4.69 9.39
CA TYR A 132 7.12 4.46 7.99
C TYR A 132 6.32 3.28 7.47
N GLN A 133 5.60 3.48 6.36
CA GLN A 133 5.00 2.40 5.60
C GLN A 133 6.00 1.89 4.57
N LEU A 134 6.27 0.60 4.62
CA LEU A 134 7.09 -0.10 3.66
C LEU A 134 6.33 -0.31 2.34
N ALA A 135 7.07 -0.57 1.26
CA ALA A 135 6.48 -0.84 -0.05
C ALA A 135 5.55 -2.07 -0.07
N ASP A 136 5.68 -2.97 0.91
CA ASP A 136 4.81 -4.14 1.11
C ASP A 136 3.64 -3.88 2.08
N SER A 137 3.35 -2.60 2.37
CA SER A 137 2.27 -2.11 3.23
C SER A 137 2.44 -2.28 4.73
N ARG A 138 3.51 -2.94 5.20
CA ARG A 138 3.80 -3.04 6.65
C ARG A 138 4.30 -1.71 7.22
N TRP A 139 4.11 -1.51 8.51
CA TRP A 139 4.49 -0.29 9.22
C TRP A 139 5.63 -0.55 10.21
N LEU A 140 6.52 0.44 10.32
CA LEU A 140 7.58 0.50 11.32
C LEU A 140 7.47 1.80 12.09
N LYS A 141 7.48 1.70 13.42
CA LYS A 141 7.60 2.87 14.29
C LYS A 141 9.03 3.39 14.21
N TYR A 142 9.19 4.68 13.98
CA TYR A 142 10.51 5.32 13.94
C TYR A 142 11.23 5.17 15.28
N ASP A 143 12.47 4.71 15.21
CA ASP A 143 13.42 4.71 16.31
C ASP A 143 14.83 4.92 15.76
N MET A 144 15.50 5.98 16.21
CA MET A 144 16.84 6.35 15.74
C MET A 144 17.92 5.31 16.05
N GLN A 145 17.70 4.44 17.04
CA GLN A 145 18.65 3.38 17.41
C GLN A 145 18.57 2.19 16.45
N THR A 146 17.40 1.97 15.84
CA THR A 146 17.12 0.77 15.06
C THR A 146 17.06 1.04 13.57
N MET A 147 16.83 2.29 13.15
CA MET A 147 16.71 2.61 11.72
C MET A 147 17.17 4.03 11.34
N LYS A 148 17.46 4.21 10.05
CA LYS A 148 17.71 5.52 9.44
C LYS A 148 17.09 5.60 8.05
N LEU A 149 16.33 6.67 7.81
CA LEU A 149 15.81 7.00 6.49
C LEU A 149 16.91 7.64 5.64
N THR A 150 17.03 7.19 4.40
CA THR A 150 18.03 7.65 3.43
C THR A 150 17.40 7.80 2.05
N ASP A 151 18.09 8.55 1.18
CA ASP A 151 17.68 8.78 -0.21
C ASP A 151 18.19 7.69 -1.16
N ASN A 152 18.93 6.72 -0.61
CA ASN A 152 19.51 5.59 -1.32
C ASN A 152 19.58 4.37 -0.40
N ASP A 153 19.75 3.20 -0.99
CA ASP A 153 19.91 1.94 -0.27
C ASP A 153 21.31 1.76 0.36
N GLY A 154 22.19 2.76 0.27
CA GLY A 154 23.57 2.75 0.77
C GLY A 154 24.48 1.67 0.20
N GLN A 155 24.01 0.88 -0.77
CA GLN A 155 24.76 -0.12 -1.51
C GLN A 155 25.03 0.37 -2.95
N HIS A 156 24.19 1.26 -3.48
CA HIS A 156 24.28 1.73 -4.86
C HIS A 156 24.16 3.26 -5.00
N GLN A 157 25.02 3.84 -5.84
CA GLN A 157 24.87 5.21 -6.32
C GLN A 157 23.63 5.30 -7.22
N GLN A 158 22.59 5.97 -6.70
CA GLN A 158 21.30 6.25 -7.31
C GLN A 158 20.49 5.01 -7.77
N PRO A 159 19.20 4.89 -7.39
CA PRO A 159 18.32 3.91 -7.99
C PRO A 159 18.26 4.16 -9.50
N VAL A 160 18.61 3.12 -10.27
CA VAL A 160 18.49 3.15 -11.72
C VAL A 160 17.00 3.32 -12.04
N ALA A 161 16.64 4.45 -12.66
CA ALA A 161 15.27 4.76 -13.05
C ALA A 161 14.63 3.56 -13.78
N GLU A 162 13.32 3.34 -13.64
CA GLU A 162 12.66 2.12 -14.16
C GLU A 162 12.94 1.87 -15.65
N TRP A 163 13.02 2.92 -16.47
CA TRP A 163 13.36 2.85 -17.89
C TRP A 163 14.82 2.51 -18.20
N LYS A 164 15.70 2.54 -17.19
CA LYS A 164 17.11 2.15 -17.26
C LYS A 164 17.37 0.77 -16.65
N ARG A 165 16.37 0.11 -16.05
CA ARG A 165 16.55 -1.26 -15.54
C ARG A 165 16.85 -2.19 -16.70
N PRO A 166 17.76 -3.15 -16.53
CA PRO A 166 18.03 -4.14 -17.58
C PRO A 166 16.72 -4.82 -17.98
N THR A 167 16.35 -4.71 -19.24
CA THR A 167 15.26 -5.52 -19.81
C THR A 167 15.74 -6.92 -20.17
N VAL A 168 17.06 -7.12 -20.23
CA VAL A 168 17.73 -8.41 -20.40
C VAL A 168 18.48 -8.71 -19.11
N TRP A 169 17.96 -9.68 -18.35
CA TRP A 169 18.60 -10.16 -17.13
C TRP A 169 19.67 -11.20 -17.47
N GLN A 170 20.75 -11.23 -16.71
CA GLN A 170 21.81 -12.24 -16.82
C GLN A 170 21.85 -13.05 -15.51
N PRO A 171 20.98 -14.07 -15.36
CA PRO A 171 21.01 -14.96 -14.21
C PRO A 171 22.37 -15.61 -14.04
N THR A 172 22.82 -15.66 -12.80
CA THR A 172 23.99 -16.44 -12.40
C THR A 172 23.53 -17.69 -11.67
N PRO A 173 24.10 -18.88 -11.97
CA PRO A 173 23.76 -20.09 -11.25
C PRO A 173 23.99 -19.90 -9.75
N TYR A 174 23.00 -20.26 -8.95
CA TYR A 174 23.05 -20.14 -7.50
C TYR A 174 22.15 -21.21 -6.88
N SER A 175 22.74 -22.13 -6.12
CA SER A 175 22.01 -23.23 -5.50
C SER A 175 21.90 -22.98 -4.01
N ALA A 176 20.66 -22.86 -3.53
CA ALA A 176 20.35 -22.76 -2.12
C ALA A 176 18.99 -23.39 -1.85
N HIS A 177 18.78 -23.85 -0.62
CA HIS A 177 17.48 -24.30 -0.14
C HIS A 177 16.95 -23.27 0.84
N GLY A 178 15.64 -23.08 0.87
CA GLY A 178 15.03 -22.14 1.78
C GLY A 178 13.53 -22.37 1.91
N LYS A 179 12.87 -21.34 2.41
CA LYS A 179 11.42 -21.28 2.50
C LYS A 179 10.94 -19.88 2.16
N VAL A 180 9.72 -19.78 1.65
CA VAL A 180 9.04 -18.50 1.52
C VAL A 180 8.74 -17.98 2.91
N ASP A 181 9.36 -16.84 3.23
CA ASP A 181 9.20 -16.14 4.49
C ASP A 181 8.35 -14.88 4.26
N TYR A 182 7.04 -15.08 4.27
CA TYR A 182 6.03 -14.02 4.10
C TYR A 182 5.05 -13.95 5.30
N ILE A 183 3.83 -13.47 5.12
CA ILE A 183 2.80 -13.39 6.18
C ILE A 183 2.07 -14.75 6.30
N PRO A 184 1.93 -15.34 7.50
CA PRO A 184 1.17 -16.59 7.69
C PRO A 184 -0.27 -16.50 7.17
N GLY A 185 -0.69 -17.49 6.37
CA GLY A 185 -2.01 -17.51 5.73
C GLY A 185 -2.12 -16.64 4.48
N ALA A 186 -1.08 -15.87 4.13
CA ALA A 186 -0.99 -15.13 2.88
C ALA A 186 -0.05 -15.80 1.88
N ASP A 187 0.00 -15.24 0.68
CA ASP A 187 0.86 -15.67 -0.42
C ASP A 187 1.64 -14.49 -1.01
N VAL A 188 2.78 -14.80 -1.61
CA VAL A 188 3.66 -13.84 -2.28
C VAL A 188 3.65 -14.08 -3.78
N ALA A 189 3.61 -13.00 -4.55
CA ALA A 189 3.68 -13.07 -6.01
C ALA A 189 5.07 -13.53 -6.47
N VAL A 190 5.10 -14.41 -7.47
CA VAL A 190 6.28 -14.78 -8.26
C VAL A 190 6.14 -14.27 -9.68
N TYR A 191 7.28 -13.91 -10.28
CA TYR A 191 7.32 -13.16 -11.53
C TYR A 191 8.08 -13.93 -12.62
N SER A 192 7.72 -13.67 -13.88
CA SER A 192 8.40 -14.26 -15.05
C SER A 192 9.88 -13.88 -15.15
N GLN A 193 10.23 -12.71 -14.63
CA GLN A 193 11.59 -12.19 -14.53
C GLN A 193 11.60 -11.14 -13.40
N PRO A 194 12.77 -10.67 -12.93
CA PRO A 194 12.84 -9.55 -12.00
C PRO A 194 12.04 -8.35 -12.54
N TYR A 195 11.13 -7.83 -11.70
CA TYR A 195 10.19 -6.74 -12.06
C TYR A 195 9.27 -7.02 -13.26
N GLY A 196 9.08 -8.29 -13.63
CA GLY A 196 8.20 -8.72 -14.70
C GLY A 196 6.72 -8.76 -14.30
N HIS A 197 5.91 -9.42 -15.12
CA HIS A 197 4.52 -9.71 -14.78
C HIS A 197 4.45 -10.88 -13.79
N GLU A 198 3.46 -10.82 -12.90
CA GLU A 198 3.12 -11.91 -11.99
C GLU A 198 2.70 -13.14 -12.81
N ILE A 199 3.29 -14.30 -12.50
CA ILE A 199 3.00 -15.59 -13.14
C ILE A 199 2.43 -16.62 -12.17
N GLY A 200 2.41 -16.30 -10.88
CA GLY A 200 1.90 -17.19 -9.86
C GLY A 200 2.08 -16.59 -8.47
N ARG A 201 1.66 -17.35 -7.46
CA ARG A 201 1.79 -16.96 -6.05
C ARG A 201 2.18 -18.19 -5.22
N ILE A 202 3.04 -17.99 -4.24
CA ILE A 202 3.50 -19.04 -3.33
C ILE A 202 3.08 -18.69 -1.90
N GLN A 203 2.51 -19.66 -1.19
CA GLN A 203 2.10 -19.47 0.20
C GLN A 203 3.30 -19.33 1.14
N HIS A 204 3.12 -18.55 2.20
CA HIS A 204 4.09 -18.50 3.31
C HIS A 204 4.41 -19.91 3.83
N GLY A 205 5.68 -20.16 4.15
CA GLY A 205 6.15 -21.40 4.77
C GLY A 205 6.45 -22.53 3.77
N VAL A 206 6.13 -22.36 2.49
CA VAL A 206 6.49 -23.34 1.45
C VAL A 206 8.01 -23.42 1.33
N ALA A 207 8.55 -24.64 1.42
CA ALA A 207 9.96 -24.89 1.15
C ALA A 207 10.25 -24.71 -0.35
N VAL A 208 11.37 -24.09 -0.67
CA VAL A 208 11.74 -23.72 -2.03
C VAL A 208 13.20 -24.01 -2.31
N ASP A 209 13.46 -24.41 -3.55
CA ASP A 209 14.80 -24.56 -4.10
C ASP A 209 15.13 -23.35 -4.97
N ILE A 210 16.29 -22.76 -4.75
CA ILE A 210 16.81 -21.67 -5.55
C ILE A 210 17.80 -22.24 -6.57
N THR A 211 17.63 -21.85 -7.83
CA THR A 211 18.49 -22.34 -8.93
C THR A 211 19.40 -21.25 -9.50
N GLU A 212 18.97 -20.00 -9.41
CA GLU A 212 19.68 -18.86 -9.99
C GLU A 212 19.45 -17.60 -9.15
N GLN A 213 20.36 -16.64 -9.29
CA GLN A 213 20.18 -15.30 -8.76
C GLN A 213 20.51 -14.23 -9.79
N VAL A 214 19.86 -13.09 -9.65
CA VAL A 214 20.16 -11.86 -10.37
C VAL A 214 20.33 -10.77 -9.34
N VAL A 215 21.43 -10.05 -9.44
CA VAL A 215 21.62 -8.79 -8.72
C VAL A 215 21.45 -7.68 -9.73
N ASP A 216 20.48 -6.81 -9.52
CA ASP A 216 20.29 -5.67 -10.41
C ASP A 216 21.39 -4.60 -10.20
N PRO A 217 21.52 -3.61 -11.10
CA PRO A 217 22.52 -2.55 -10.94
C PRO A 217 22.34 -1.67 -9.70
N SER A 218 21.21 -1.80 -8.99
CA SER A 218 20.91 -1.18 -7.69
C SER A 218 21.05 -2.15 -6.50
N GLY A 219 21.60 -3.35 -6.71
CA GLY A 219 21.94 -4.28 -5.64
C GLY A 219 20.78 -5.11 -5.11
N VAL A 220 19.59 -4.98 -5.70
CA VAL A 220 18.46 -5.83 -5.30
C VAL A 220 18.69 -7.22 -5.85
N THR A 221 18.72 -8.20 -4.95
CA THR A 221 18.83 -9.60 -5.31
C THR A 221 17.45 -10.21 -5.54
N TRP A 222 17.32 -10.85 -6.68
CA TRP A 222 16.21 -11.71 -7.05
C TRP A 222 16.71 -13.14 -7.16
N TYR A 223 15.92 -14.08 -6.67
CA TYR A 223 16.20 -15.51 -6.75
C TYR A 223 15.17 -16.19 -7.64
N HIS A 224 15.65 -17.08 -8.51
CA HIS A 224 14.77 -17.95 -9.27
C HIS A 224 14.43 -19.17 -8.42
N VAL A 225 13.15 -19.25 -8.03
CA VAL A 225 12.57 -20.40 -7.35
C VAL A 225 12.25 -21.47 -8.39
N ALA A 226 12.79 -22.67 -8.19
CA ALA A 226 12.64 -23.80 -9.09
C ALA A 226 11.15 -24.03 -9.43
N GLN A 227 10.83 -24.04 -10.72
CA GLN A 227 9.49 -24.28 -11.27
C GLN A 227 8.40 -23.25 -10.91
N GLN A 228 8.74 -22.15 -10.23
CA GLN A 228 7.76 -21.13 -9.80
C GLN A 228 8.03 -19.74 -10.39
N GLY A 229 9.30 -19.37 -10.56
CA GLY A 229 9.71 -18.08 -11.12
C GLY A 229 10.55 -17.24 -10.17
N TRP A 230 10.63 -15.94 -10.46
CA TRP A 230 11.48 -15.00 -9.74
C TRP A 230 10.80 -14.42 -8.51
N LEU A 231 11.51 -14.46 -7.39
CA LEU A 231 11.08 -13.92 -6.11
C LEU A 231 12.19 -13.04 -5.54
N SER A 232 11.83 -11.91 -4.95
CA SER A 232 12.81 -11.04 -4.30
C SER A 232 13.38 -11.72 -3.05
N ASN A 233 14.68 -11.54 -2.80
CA ASN A 233 15.38 -12.05 -1.63
C ASN A 233 14.65 -11.73 -0.31
N ILE A 234 14.00 -10.55 -0.22
CA ILE A 234 13.29 -10.12 0.98
C ILE A 234 12.14 -11.05 1.40
N TYR A 235 11.67 -11.95 0.53
CA TYR A 235 10.59 -12.91 0.82
C TYR A 235 11.09 -14.34 1.03
N LEU A 236 12.41 -14.53 1.13
CA LEU A 236 13.05 -15.82 1.22
C LEU A 236 13.93 -15.90 2.46
N SER A 237 13.76 -16.99 3.20
CA SER A 237 14.71 -17.39 4.24
C SER A 237 15.52 -18.54 3.67
N LEU A 238 16.78 -18.29 3.31
CA LEU A 238 17.73 -19.29 2.82
C LEU A 238 18.51 -19.92 3.97
N ASN A 239 18.87 -21.20 3.83
CA ASN A 239 19.66 -21.98 4.78
C ASN A 239 21.13 -22.11 4.36
#